data_AF-A0A1L8Z9Y5-F1
#
_entry.id   AF-A0A1L8Z9Y5-F1
#
_cell.length_a   1.000
_cell.length_b   1.000
_cell.length_c   1.000
_cell.angle_alpha   90.00
_cell.angle_beta   90.00
_cell.angle_gamma   90.00
#
_symmetry.space_group_name_H-M   'P 1'
#
loop_
_entity.id
_entity.type
_entity.pdbx_description
1 polymer ?
#
loop_
_entity_poly.entity_id
_entity_poly.type
_entity_poly.pdbx_seq_one_letter_code
_entity_poly.pdbx_strand_id
1 'polypeptide(L)'
;LWIYKEDLENILTKDEQYQSERILYRDIASNTNERTMISTLSPKNCYCVNSMYINCEKTPISIYKKLFIISIFNSFVFDFMIRRFVNIHVQKSCLYQCSIPQPEEKEILSNSLYLNLIKNTSLLIVKNDPENFKYLLYLEHFEFNKEKVDKILNLNVEDEFFKEKENENNFIVASLYSLTK
;
A
#
# COMPACT_ATOMS: atom_id res chain seq x y z
N LEU A 1 -4.03 1.00 -24.66
CA LEU A 1 -3.67 2.34 -25.18
C LEU A 1 -4.04 2.39 -26.66
N TRP A 2 -4.36 3.57 -27.18
CA TRP A 2 -4.62 3.81 -28.61
C TRP A 2 -3.31 4.10 -29.37
N ILE A 3 -2.19 3.53 -28.91
CA ILE A 3 -0.84 3.78 -29.40
C ILE A 3 -0.24 2.45 -29.83
N TYR A 4 0.49 2.43 -30.94
CA TYR A 4 1.20 1.25 -31.42
C TYR A 4 2.32 0.85 -30.47
N LYS A 5 2.61 -0.46 -30.38
CA LYS A 5 3.60 -1.00 -29.44
C LYS A 5 5.00 -0.41 -29.66
N GLU A 6 5.36 -0.15 -30.91
CA GLU A 6 6.63 0.46 -31.31
C GLU A 6 6.77 1.92 -30.82
N ASP A 7 5.66 2.67 -30.79
CA ASP A 7 5.63 4.05 -30.31
C ASP A 7 5.63 4.13 -28.76
N LEU A 8 5.18 3.06 -28.08
CA LEU A 8 5.17 2.99 -26.63
C LEU A 8 6.58 3.04 -26.04
N GLU A 9 7.54 2.33 -26.63
CA GLU A 9 8.93 2.28 -26.18
C GLU A 9 9.61 3.67 -26.29
N ASN A 10 9.24 4.44 -27.31
CA ASN A 10 9.73 5.81 -27.53
C ASN A 10 9.13 6.84 -26.57
N ILE A 11 7.95 6.58 -26.02
CA ILE A 11 7.30 7.44 -25.02
C ILE A 11 7.85 7.14 -23.63
N LEU A 12 7.98 5.86 -23.28
CA LEU A 12 8.51 5.41 -21.98
C LEU A 12 9.95 5.88 -21.73
N THR A 13 10.73 6.07 -22.80
CA THR A 13 12.11 6.56 -22.72
C THR A 13 12.23 8.08 -22.50
N LYS A 14 11.16 8.86 -22.72
CA LYS A 14 11.18 10.34 -22.63
C LYS A 14 10.70 10.90 -21.30
N ASP A 15 9.80 10.22 -20.60
CA ASP A 15 9.30 10.68 -19.30
C ASP A 15 10.21 10.19 -18.16
N GLU A 16 11.34 10.87 -17.97
CA GLU A 16 12.14 10.78 -16.75
C GLU A 16 11.46 11.44 -15.53
N GLN A 17 10.23 11.96 -15.69
CA GLN A 17 9.47 12.56 -14.60
C GLN A 17 8.99 11.50 -13.59
N TYR A 18 9.90 11.21 -12.67
CA TYR A 18 9.67 10.57 -11.38
C TYR A 18 9.20 9.12 -11.48
N GLN A 19 10.15 8.22 -11.75
CA GLN A 19 10.03 6.76 -11.56
C GLN A 19 9.85 6.35 -10.08
N SER A 20 9.18 7.16 -9.27
CA SER A 20 8.84 6.80 -7.90
C SER A 20 7.49 6.11 -7.87
N GLU A 21 7.41 5.02 -7.11
CA GLU A 21 6.17 4.29 -6.92
C GLU A 21 5.16 5.21 -6.22
N ARG A 22 3.91 5.22 -6.71
CA ARG A 22 2.83 6.06 -6.19
C ARG A 22 1.85 5.20 -5.41
N ILE A 23 1.10 5.81 -4.50
CA ILE A 23 0.01 5.12 -3.82
C ILE A 23 -1.20 5.08 -4.76
N LEU A 24 -1.72 3.88 -4.98
CA LEU A 24 -2.95 3.61 -5.71
C LEU A 24 -4.02 3.15 -4.74
N TYR A 25 -5.26 3.62 -4.93
CA TYR A 25 -6.41 3.05 -4.23
C TYR A 25 -7.63 2.94 -5.15
N ARG A 26 -8.50 1.98 -4.85
CA ARG A 26 -9.72 1.75 -5.63
C ARG A 26 -10.67 2.96 -5.54
N ASP A 27 -11.30 3.31 -6.65
CA ASP A 27 -12.44 4.25 -6.65
C ASP A 27 -13.73 3.48 -6.33
N ILE A 28 -14.09 2.51 -7.17
CA ILE A 28 -15.36 1.80 -7.06
C ILE A 28 -15.34 0.86 -5.86
N ALA A 29 -16.23 1.07 -4.90
CA ALA A 29 -16.48 0.26 -3.72
C ALA A 29 -17.98 0.17 -3.42
N SER A 30 -18.35 -0.46 -2.32
CA SER A 30 -19.71 -0.43 -1.78
C SER A 30 -19.62 -0.52 -0.27
N ASN A 31 -20.57 0.10 0.43
CA ASN A 31 -20.70 -0.05 1.88
C ASN A 31 -21.13 -1.46 2.31
N THR A 32 -21.48 -2.36 1.38
CA THR A 32 -21.74 -3.79 1.63
C THR A 32 -20.56 -4.70 1.31
N ASN A 33 -19.50 -4.20 0.67
CA ASN A 33 -18.33 -5.01 0.36
C ASN A 33 -17.59 -5.41 1.64
N GLU A 34 -16.99 -6.59 1.66
CA GLU A 34 -16.12 -7.01 2.78
C GLU A 34 -15.02 -5.96 3.04
N ARG A 35 -14.38 -5.50 1.96
CA ARG A 35 -13.37 -4.43 1.97
C ARG A 35 -13.91 -3.17 1.29
N THR A 36 -13.85 -2.03 1.99
CA THR A 36 -14.24 -0.73 1.43
C THR A 36 -13.06 -0.07 0.73
N MET A 37 -11.92 -0.03 1.40
CA MET A 37 -10.66 0.53 0.96
C MET A 37 -9.67 -0.57 0.62
N ILE A 38 -9.07 -0.46 -0.56
CA ILE A 38 -7.96 -1.31 -1.01
C ILE A 38 -6.94 -0.38 -1.63
N SER A 39 -5.69 -0.52 -1.20
CA SER A 39 -4.59 0.33 -1.60
C SER A 39 -3.32 -0.49 -1.89
N THR A 40 -2.46 -0.02 -2.78
CA THR A 40 -1.15 -0.62 -3.04
C THR A 40 -0.19 0.39 -3.66
N LEU A 41 1.05 0.01 -3.91
CA LEU A 41 1.98 0.78 -4.71
C LEU A 41 1.72 0.56 -6.21
N SER A 42 1.94 1.60 -7.00
CA SER A 42 1.96 1.48 -8.45
C SER A 42 3.23 0.75 -8.91
N PRO A 43 3.13 -0.26 -9.78
CA PRO A 43 4.30 -0.78 -10.46
C PRO A 43 5.02 0.32 -11.24
N LYS A 44 6.31 0.14 -11.47
CA LYS A 44 7.05 1.05 -12.36
C LYS A 44 6.48 0.96 -13.77
N ASN A 45 6.42 2.09 -14.46
CA ASN A 45 5.98 2.17 -15.86
C ASN A 45 4.55 1.66 -16.12
N CYS A 46 3.65 1.74 -15.13
CA CYS A 46 2.25 1.38 -15.32
C CYS A 46 1.37 2.59 -15.68
N TYR A 47 0.35 2.35 -16.51
CA TYR A 47 -0.75 3.30 -16.72
C TYR A 47 -1.94 2.88 -15.86
N CYS A 48 -2.57 3.86 -15.20
CA CYS A 48 -3.76 3.62 -14.41
C CYS A 48 -5.03 3.93 -15.22
N VAL A 49 -6.11 3.24 -14.88
CA VAL A 49 -7.44 3.39 -15.49
C VAL A 49 -8.39 4.18 -14.57
N ASN A 50 -9.55 4.56 -15.10
CA ASN A 50 -10.50 5.48 -14.44
C ASN A 50 -11.07 4.99 -13.10
N SER A 51 -11.00 3.69 -12.79
CA SER A 51 -11.54 3.11 -11.54
C SER A 51 -10.54 3.07 -10.40
N MET A 52 -9.42 3.79 -10.52
CA MET A 52 -8.36 3.88 -9.52
C MET A 52 -7.91 5.32 -9.36
N TYR A 53 -7.69 5.72 -8.11
CA TYR A 53 -7.08 7.00 -7.79
C TYR A 53 -5.58 6.81 -7.54
N ILE A 54 -4.80 7.77 -8.01
CA ILE A 54 -3.35 7.85 -7.83
C ILE A 54 -3.04 9.02 -6.92
N ASN A 55 -2.13 8.82 -5.97
CA ASN A 55 -1.52 9.92 -5.27
C ASN A 55 -0.51 10.64 -6.19
N CYS A 56 -0.86 11.86 -6.61
CA CYS A 56 0.07 12.75 -7.30
C CYS A 56 0.78 13.64 -6.27
N GLU A 57 2.04 13.34 -6.01
CA GLU A 57 2.88 14.01 -5.03
C GLU A 57 3.52 15.27 -5.64
N LYS A 58 3.30 16.43 -5.02
CA LYS A 58 4.08 17.64 -5.34
C LYS A 58 5.51 17.55 -4.78
N THR A 59 5.61 17.00 -3.56
CA THR A 59 6.87 16.72 -2.88
C THR A 59 6.95 15.21 -2.69
N PRO A 60 8.01 14.54 -3.18
CA PRO A 60 8.14 13.09 -3.03
C PRO A 60 8.06 12.66 -1.57
N ILE A 61 7.22 11.67 -1.31
CA ILE A 61 7.11 11.02 0.00
C ILE A 61 7.98 9.77 -0.02
N SER A 62 8.67 9.48 1.09
CA SER A 62 9.51 8.29 1.20
C SER A 62 8.71 7.00 1.14
N ILE A 63 9.38 5.92 0.72
CA ILE A 63 8.76 4.60 0.60
C ILE A 63 8.20 4.10 1.95
N TYR A 64 8.88 4.38 3.06
CA TYR A 64 8.41 4.00 4.40
C TYR A 64 7.10 4.68 4.77
N LYS A 65 6.96 5.97 4.46
CA LYS A 65 5.71 6.72 4.70
C LYS A 65 4.60 6.27 3.75
N LYS A 66 4.93 5.89 2.51
CA LYS A 66 3.97 5.26 1.58
C LYS A 66 3.44 3.93 2.10
N LEU A 67 4.34 3.05 2.55
CA LEU A 67 3.98 1.75 3.14
C LEU A 67 3.11 1.93 4.39
N PHE A 68 3.40 2.95 5.22
CA PHE A 68 2.59 3.26 6.39
C PHE A 68 1.17 3.69 6.01
N ILE A 69 1.01 4.58 5.03
CA ILE A 69 -0.32 4.98 4.55
C ILE A 69 -1.09 3.78 3.99
N ILE A 70 -0.43 2.95 3.18
CA ILE A 70 -1.03 1.74 2.59
C ILE A 70 -1.45 0.75 3.69
N SER A 71 -0.66 0.60 4.75
CA SER A 71 -0.98 -0.27 5.88
C SER A 71 -2.27 0.15 6.60
N ILE A 72 -2.49 1.46 6.77
CA ILE A 72 -3.73 1.98 7.36
C ILE A 72 -4.87 1.72 6.40
N PHE A 73 -4.72 2.09 5.11
CA PHE A 73 -5.76 1.94 4.10
C PHE A 73 -6.22 0.49 3.92
N ASN A 74 -5.33 -0.48 4.09
CA ASN A 74 -5.65 -1.89 3.96
C ASN A 74 -6.11 -2.57 5.26
N SER A 75 -6.40 -1.82 6.32
CA SER A 75 -6.91 -2.37 7.58
C SER A 75 -8.44 -2.40 7.66
N PHE A 76 -9.00 -3.39 8.37
CA PHE A 76 -10.42 -3.44 8.69
C PHE A 76 -10.87 -2.27 9.58
N VAL A 77 -9.96 -1.73 10.40
CA VAL A 77 -10.21 -0.54 11.21
C VAL A 77 -10.50 0.66 10.31
N PHE A 78 -9.67 0.87 9.29
CA PHE A 78 -9.88 1.97 8.36
C PHE A 78 -11.11 1.75 7.50
N ASP A 79 -11.37 0.51 7.07
CA ASP A 79 -12.62 0.15 6.40
C ASP A 79 -13.85 0.53 7.22
N PHE A 80 -13.85 0.22 8.51
CA PHE A 80 -14.95 0.57 9.41
C PHE A 80 -15.17 2.09 9.49
N MET A 81 -14.11 2.88 9.55
CA MET A 81 -14.22 4.35 9.61
C MET A 81 -14.71 4.94 8.29
N ILE A 82 -14.05 4.60 7.17
CA ILE A 82 -14.30 5.24 5.87
C ILE A 82 -15.66 4.83 5.29
N ARG A 83 -16.17 3.64 5.63
CA ARG A 83 -17.48 3.13 5.19
C ARG A 83 -18.65 4.05 5.54
N ARG A 84 -18.49 4.90 6.57
CA ARG A 84 -19.49 5.91 6.96
C ARG A 84 -19.66 7.02 5.91
N PHE A 85 -18.67 7.20 5.06
CA PHE A 85 -18.61 8.27 4.06
C PHE A 85 -18.66 7.75 2.62
N VAL A 86 -18.58 6.44 2.41
CA VAL A 86 -18.56 5.79 1.10
C VAL A 86 -19.92 5.21 0.78
N ASN A 87 -20.45 5.57 -0.39
CA ASN A 87 -21.59 4.89 -1.00
C ASN A 87 -21.09 3.89 -2.05
N ILE A 88 -20.76 4.38 -3.24
CA ILE A 88 -20.22 3.56 -4.36
C ILE A 88 -18.78 3.94 -4.72
N HIS A 89 -18.34 5.13 -4.34
CA HIS A 89 -17.03 5.67 -4.71
C HIS A 89 -16.24 6.06 -3.47
N VAL A 90 -15.00 5.60 -3.38
CA VAL A 90 -14.03 6.05 -2.37
C VAL A 90 -13.37 7.32 -2.88
N GLN A 91 -14.10 8.41 -2.83
CA GLN A 91 -13.60 9.69 -3.31
C GLN A 91 -12.59 10.29 -2.33
N LYS A 92 -11.75 11.20 -2.84
CA LYS A 92 -10.78 11.95 -2.00
C LYS A 92 -11.44 12.72 -0.86
N SER A 93 -12.67 13.21 -1.07
CA SER A 93 -13.49 13.85 -0.05
C SER A 93 -13.78 12.93 1.13
N CYS A 94 -13.99 11.62 0.91
CA CYS A 94 -14.18 10.63 1.98
C CYS A 94 -12.93 10.50 2.85
N LEU A 95 -11.73 10.48 2.22
CA LEU A 95 -10.46 10.40 2.95
C LEU A 95 -10.24 11.62 3.85
N TYR A 96 -10.67 12.81 3.43
CA TYR A 96 -10.56 14.04 4.23
C TYR A 96 -11.46 14.06 5.47
N GLN A 97 -12.47 13.19 5.54
CA GLN A 97 -13.31 13.04 6.72
C GLN A 97 -12.71 12.08 7.76
N CYS A 98 -11.67 11.33 7.40
CA CYS A 98 -11.00 10.39 8.28
C CYS A 98 -9.74 11.00 8.90
N SER A 99 -9.60 10.90 10.21
CA SER A 99 -8.37 11.28 10.92
C SER A 99 -7.29 10.24 10.66
N ILE A 100 -6.37 10.46 9.71
CA ILE A 100 -5.29 9.50 9.42
C ILE A 100 -4.03 9.90 10.19
N PRO A 101 -3.42 9.00 10.99
CA PRO A 101 -2.10 9.24 11.59
C PRO A 101 -1.06 9.67 10.55
N GLN A 102 -0.30 10.73 10.85
CA GLN A 102 0.73 11.29 9.96
C GLN A 102 2.11 11.35 10.65
N PRO A 103 2.69 10.21 11.05
CA PRO A 103 4.02 10.22 11.64
C PRO A 103 5.08 10.69 10.64
N GLU A 104 6.17 11.23 11.16
CA GLU A 104 7.36 11.50 10.35
C GLU A 104 8.16 10.21 10.11
N GLU A 105 8.95 10.17 9.05
CA GLU A 105 9.72 8.96 8.70
C GLU A 105 10.63 8.50 9.84
N LYS A 106 11.28 9.44 10.54
CA LYS A 106 12.11 9.12 11.71
C LYS A 106 11.30 8.41 12.80
N GLU A 107 10.05 8.83 13.02
CA GLU A 107 9.16 8.20 13.99
C GLU A 107 8.77 6.80 13.55
N ILE A 108 8.41 6.62 12.27
CA ILE A 108 8.11 5.32 11.66
C ILE A 108 9.26 4.33 11.85
N LEU A 109 10.50 4.77 11.63
CA LEU A 109 11.68 3.92 11.73
C LEU A 109 12.10 3.64 13.18
N SER A 110 11.90 4.60 14.10
CA SER A 110 12.25 4.45 15.52
C SER A 110 11.24 3.62 16.32
N ASN A 111 9.97 3.61 15.92
CA ASN A 111 8.91 2.90 16.63
C ASN A 111 8.79 1.46 16.10
N SER A 112 9.01 0.48 16.97
CA SER A 112 8.95 -0.94 16.61
C SER A 112 7.59 -1.38 16.05
N LEU A 113 6.48 -0.81 16.53
CA LEU A 113 5.14 -1.12 16.01
C LEU A 113 4.96 -0.59 14.58
N TYR A 114 5.39 0.64 14.32
CA TYR A 114 5.27 1.24 12.98
C TYR A 114 6.19 0.55 11.99
N LEU A 115 7.40 0.21 12.43
CA LEU A 115 8.35 -0.54 11.63
C LEU A 115 7.81 -1.94 11.31
N ASN A 116 7.20 -2.64 12.27
CA ASN A 116 6.58 -3.95 12.01
C ASN A 116 5.39 -3.83 11.03
N LEU A 117 4.56 -2.81 11.20
CA LEU A 117 3.41 -2.52 10.34
C LEU A 117 3.81 -2.34 8.87
N ILE A 118 4.86 -1.55 8.60
CA ILE A 118 5.35 -1.35 7.23
C ILE A 118 6.10 -2.57 6.68
N LYS A 119 6.82 -3.33 7.54
CA LYS A 119 7.45 -4.61 7.15
C LYS A 119 6.39 -5.59 6.67
N ASN A 120 5.34 -5.82 7.47
CA ASN A 120 4.23 -6.68 7.10
C ASN A 120 3.53 -6.20 5.82
N THR A 121 3.32 -4.90 5.69
CA THR A 121 2.71 -4.33 4.47
C THR A 121 3.55 -4.58 3.23
N SER A 122 4.88 -4.47 3.33
CA SER A 122 5.77 -4.81 2.21
C SER A 122 5.66 -6.29 1.79
N LEU A 123 5.56 -7.21 2.77
CA LEU A 123 5.34 -8.63 2.50
C LEU A 123 4.04 -8.86 1.74
N LEU A 124 2.96 -8.18 2.16
CA LEU A 124 1.64 -8.29 1.56
C LEU A 124 1.55 -7.66 0.17
N ILE A 125 2.38 -6.66 -0.14
CA ILE A 125 2.49 -6.14 -1.51
C ILE A 125 3.27 -7.14 -2.37
N VAL A 126 4.42 -7.62 -1.87
CA VAL A 126 5.30 -8.54 -2.59
C VAL A 126 4.62 -9.88 -2.88
N LYS A 127 3.79 -10.41 -1.97
CA LYS A 127 3.08 -11.68 -2.21
C LYS A 127 2.18 -11.60 -3.45
N ASN A 128 1.58 -10.43 -3.70
CA ASN A 128 0.61 -10.25 -4.78
C ASN A 128 1.29 -10.02 -6.13
N ASP A 129 2.48 -9.42 -6.13
CA ASP A 129 3.25 -9.13 -7.34
C ASP A 129 4.76 -9.08 -7.03
N PRO A 130 5.42 -10.25 -6.94
CA PRO A 130 6.82 -10.33 -6.58
C PRO A 130 7.73 -9.76 -7.66
N GLU A 131 7.35 -9.85 -8.94
CA GLU A 131 8.14 -9.37 -10.07
C GLU A 131 8.39 -7.86 -9.98
N ASN A 132 7.35 -7.08 -9.64
CA ASN A 132 7.49 -5.63 -9.54
C ASN A 132 8.01 -5.16 -8.17
N PHE A 133 7.74 -5.90 -7.09
CA PHE A 133 7.92 -5.38 -5.73
C PHE A 133 8.95 -6.12 -4.86
N LYS A 134 9.60 -7.18 -5.33
CA LYS A 134 10.61 -7.93 -4.54
C LYS A 134 11.68 -7.06 -3.88
N TYR A 135 12.03 -5.92 -4.50
CA TYR A 135 12.97 -4.95 -3.94
C TYR A 135 12.55 -4.40 -2.56
N LEU A 136 11.25 -4.37 -2.24
CA LEU A 136 10.74 -3.91 -0.95
C LEU A 136 11.25 -4.76 0.23
N LEU A 137 11.57 -6.03 -0.01
CA LEU A 137 12.12 -6.93 1.01
C LEU A 137 13.60 -6.63 1.33
N TYR A 138 14.26 -5.82 0.52
CA TYR A 138 15.66 -5.43 0.69
C TYR A 138 15.81 -3.97 1.14
N LEU A 139 14.74 -3.32 1.60
CA LEU A 139 14.81 -2.00 2.21
C LEU A 139 15.71 -2.04 3.45
N GLU A 140 16.54 -1.00 3.61
CA GLU A 140 17.64 -0.94 4.59
C GLU A 140 17.22 -1.33 6.02
N HIS A 141 16.09 -0.79 6.50
CA HIS A 141 15.58 -1.02 7.85
C HIS A 141 14.81 -2.33 8.06
N PHE A 142 14.65 -3.16 7.02
CA PHE A 142 13.85 -4.38 7.12
C PHE A 142 14.63 -5.61 7.59
N GLU A 143 15.94 -5.64 7.33
CA GLU A 143 16.87 -6.66 7.83
C GLU A 143 16.42 -8.11 7.53
N PHE A 144 15.70 -8.33 6.42
CA PHE A 144 15.35 -9.68 5.99
C PHE A 144 16.61 -10.40 5.48
N ASN A 145 16.92 -11.57 6.06
CA ASN A 145 17.98 -12.42 5.52
C ASN A 145 17.53 -13.07 4.20
N LYS A 146 18.49 -13.42 3.34
CA LYS A 146 18.21 -13.96 2.00
C LYS A 146 17.38 -15.23 2.05
N GLU A 147 17.68 -16.14 2.98
CA GLU A 147 16.94 -17.39 3.15
C GLU A 147 15.47 -17.17 3.50
N LYS A 148 15.17 -16.18 4.35
CA LYS A 148 13.80 -15.82 4.74
C LYS A 148 13.06 -15.19 3.57
N VAL A 149 13.73 -14.34 2.78
CA VAL A 149 13.15 -13.79 1.54
C VAL A 149 12.79 -14.91 0.58
N ASP A 150 13.70 -15.84 0.32
CA ASP A 150 13.46 -16.96 -0.59
C ASP A 150 12.32 -17.87 -0.07
N LYS A 151 12.24 -18.10 1.25
CA LYS A 151 11.11 -18.81 1.86
C LYS A 151 9.79 -18.08 1.62
N ILE A 152 9.73 -16.77 1.87
CA ILE A 152 8.52 -15.96 1.70
C ILE A 152 8.05 -15.96 0.25
N LEU A 153 8.96 -15.85 -0.71
CA LEU A 153 8.64 -15.82 -2.14
C LEU A 153 8.14 -17.17 -2.68
N ASN A 154 8.45 -18.26 -1.99
CA ASN A 154 7.98 -19.60 -2.34
C ASN A 154 6.64 -19.99 -1.68
N LEU A 155 6.10 -19.15 -0.78
CA LEU A 155 4.78 -19.38 -0.18
C LEU A 155 3.68 -19.12 -1.20
N ASN A 156 2.58 -19.84 -1.07
CA ASN A 156 1.35 -19.55 -1.81
C ASN A 156 0.70 -18.30 -1.23
N VAL A 157 0.03 -17.50 -2.08
CA VAL A 157 -0.63 -16.25 -1.66
C VAL A 157 -1.71 -16.49 -0.59
N GLU A 158 -2.29 -17.69 -0.57
CA GLU A 158 -3.33 -18.13 0.36
C GLU A 158 -2.78 -18.74 1.67
N ASP A 159 -1.45 -18.82 1.84
CA ASP A 159 -0.85 -19.34 3.06
C ASP A 159 -1.28 -18.54 4.30
N GLU A 160 -1.55 -19.27 5.40
CA GLU A 160 -2.00 -18.70 6.67
C GLU A 160 -1.03 -17.64 7.21
N PHE A 161 0.27 -17.78 6.92
CA PHE A 161 1.30 -16.80 7.21
C PHE A 161 0.92 -15.37 6.79
N PHE A 162 0.38 -15.19 5.58
CA PHE A 162 0.01 -13.85 5.12
C PHE A 162 -1.25 -13.32 5.82
N LYS A 163 -2.18 -14.20 6.17
CA LYS A 163 -3.36 -13.84 6.96
C LYS A 163 -2.99 -13.41 8.37
N GLU A 164 -2.00 -14.07 8.99
CA GLU A 164 -1.43 -13.63 10.26
C GLU A 164 -0.83 -12.22 10.16
N LYS A 165 -0.11 -11.90 9.07
CA LYS A 165 0.45 -10.56 8.86
C LYS A 165 -0.61 -9.49 8.64
N GLU A 166 -1.68 -9.81 7.94
CA GLU A 166 -2.85 -8.94 7.83
C GLU A 166 -3.50 -8.70 9.21
N ASN A 167 -3.66 -9.74 10.03
CA ASN A 167 -4.21 -9.63 11.38
C ASN A 167 -3.33 -8.79 12.32
N GLU A 168 -2.01 -9.01 12.33
CA GLU A 168 -1.06 -8.18 13.07
C GLU A 168 -1.20 -6.70 12.70
N ASN A 169 -1.29 -6.38 11.40
CA ASN A 169 -1.50 -5.02 10.94
C ASN A 169 -2.82 -4.43 11.44
N ASN A 170 -3.90 -5.20 11.39
CA ASN A 170 -5.21 -4.77 11.90
C ASN A 170 -5.16 -4.42 13.40
N PHE A 171 -4.46 -5.21 14.22
CA PHE A 171 -4.29 -4.92 15.64
C PHE A 171 -3.45 -3.67 15.88
N ILE A 172 -2.32 -3.51 15.19
CA ILE A 172 -1.48 -2.32 15.32
C ILE A 172 -2.27 -1.06 14.93
N VAL A 173 -3.03 -1.12 13.83
CA VAL A 173 -3.88 0.01 13.41
C VAL A 173 -5.00 0.25 14.42
N ALA A 174 -5.62 -0.78 15.00
CA ALA A 174 -6.62 -0.60 16.05
C ALA A 174 -6.05 0.15 17.26
N SER A 175 -4.82 -0.18 17.68
CA SER A 175 -4.13 0.52 18.76
C SER A 175 -3.80 1.97 18.42
N LEU A 176 -3.42 2.26 17.16
CA LEU A 176 -3.21 3.64 16.67
C LEU A 176 -4.47 4.51 16.80
N TYR A 177 -5.65 3.91 16.64
CA TYR A 177 -6.95 4.58 16.81
C TYR A 177 -7.52 4.48 18.23
N SER A 178 -6.75 3.97 19.20
CA SER A 178 -7.20 3.75 20.58
C SER A 178 -8.47 2.88 20.68
N LEU A 179 -8.61 1.92 19.76
CA LEU A 179 -9.75 0.99 19.72
C LEU A 179 -9.48 -0.33 20.47
N THR A 180 -8.24 -0.55 20.90
CA THR A 180 -7.86 -1.67 21.77
C THR A 180 -7.98 -1.23 23.23
N LYS A 181 -8.89 -1.86 23.98
CA LYS A 181 -9.01 -1.73 25.44
C LYS A 181 -8.34 -2.89 26.15
#